data_AF-A0A968Z7P8-F1
#
_entry.id   AF-A0A968Z7P8-F1
#
_cell.length_a   1.000
_cell.length_b   1.000
_cell.length_c   1.000
_cell.angle_alpha   90.00
_cell.angle_beta   90.00
_cell.angle_gamma   90.00
#
_symmetry.space_group_name_H-M   'P 1'
#
loop_
_entity.id
_entity.type
_entity.pdbx_description
1 polymer ?
#
loop_
_entity_poly.entity_id
_entity_poly.type
_entity_poly.pdbx_seq_one_letter_code
_entity_poly.pdbx_strand_id
1 'polypeptide(L)'
;MTAVMFISHYFGAFLPIDSVFSTQGIMVMLLVAYAIAMWMFLTSAPKVHTIMVSDLDIAKEFYEGLLSLPVADVPLHYYYNYEQTLGTVGADPLYFSSTTPANVTASTRYNGTEGLWYQLKKNTQLHVISGASYGRKNNQRHVCFDRDCLEQILMRIQSRRLKFKVRTEKPLNFLVKDIEDRVIEMAEVSN
;
A
#
# COMPACT_ATOMS: atom_id res chain seq x y z
N MET A 1 27.84 33.45 -51.90
CA MET A 1 27.99 32.02 -52.24
C MET A 1 29.31 31.60 -51.61
N THR A 2 29.40 30.71 -50.62
CA THR A 2 28.66 29.47 -50.34
C THR A 2 28.75 29.17 -48.84
N ALA A 3 27.63 28.77 -48.21
CA ALA A 3 27.59 28.38 -46.81
C ALA A 3 28.14 26.96 -46.62
N VAL A 4 29.09 26.80 -45.70
CA VAL A 4 29.63 25.51 -45.28
C VAL A 4 28.72 24.95 -44.18
N MET A 5 27.99 23.88 -44.47
CA MET A 5 27.29 23.09 -43.45
C MET A 5 28.31 22.29 -42.64
N PHE A 6 28.48 22.63 -41.36
CA PHE A 6 29.09 21.74 -40.38
C PHE A 6 28.03 20.73 -39.92
N ILE A 7 28.09 19.51 -40.44
CA ILE A 7 27.32 18.38 -39.91
C ILE A 7 28.11 17.82 -38.73
N SER A 8 27.66 18.15 -37.52
CA SER A 8 28.14 17.65 -36.23
C SER A 8 27.93 16.13 -36.11
N HIS A 9 28.98 15.36 -36.40
CA HIS A 9 29.01 13.89 -36.24
C HIS A 9 29.46 13.43 -34.83
N TYR A 10 29.49 14.30 -33.83
CA TYR A 10 30.08 14.02 -32.50
C TYR A 10 29.09 13.44 -31.47
N PHE A 11 28.18 12.56 -31.87
CA PHE A 11 27.31 11.87 -30.90
C PHE A 11 27.38 10.33 -30.96
N GLY A 12 28.17 9.76 -31.87
CA GLY A 12 28.23 8.30 -32.09
C GLY A 12 29.53 7.59 -31.69
N ALA A 13 30.59 8.31 -31.30
CA ALA A 13 31.95 7.77 -31.21
C ALA A 13 32.49 7.54 -29.78
N PHE A 14 31.62 7.22 -28.81
CA PHE A 14 32.03 7.00 -27.41
C PHE A 14 31.79 5.60 -26.85
N LEU A 15 31.30 4.64 -27.65
CA LEU A 15 31.24 3.25 -27.25
C LEU A 15 32.11 2.40 -28.19
N PRO A 16 33.33 2.01 -27.78
CA PRO A 16 34.09 1.02 -28.51
C PRO A 16 33.32 -0.29 -28.41
N ILE A 17 32.62 -0.65 -29.49
CA ILE A 17 31.74 -1.81 -29.58
C ILE A 17 32.49 -3.10 -29.21
N ASP A 18 33.81 -3.14 -29.49
CA ASP A 18 34.72 -4.24 -29.13
C ASP A 18 34.94 -4.37 -27.61
N SER A 19 34.79 -3.28 -26.84
CA SER A 19 34.87 -3.30 -25.38
C SER A 19 33.58 -3.80 -24.73
N VAL A 20 32.43 -3.61 -25.38
CA VAL A 20 31.10 -4.01 -24.86
C VAL A 20 30.94 -5.54 -24.83
N PHE A 21 31.54 -6.25 -25.80
CA PHE A 21 31.50 -7.73 -25.87
C PHE A 21 32.72 -8.43 -25.23
N SER A 22 33.64 -7.70 -24.60
CA SER A 22 34.74 -8.27 -23.83
C SER A 22 34.27 -8.82 -22.48
N THR A 23 35.01 -9.75 -21.85
CA THR A 23 34.69 -10.31 -20.52
C THR A 23 34.49 -9.22 -19.47
N GLN A 24 35.31 -8.17 -19.51
CA GLN A 24 35.21 -7.01 -18.62
C GLN A 24 34.01 -6.10 -18.98
N GLY A 25 33.70 -5.95 -20.27
CA GLY A 25 32.52 -5.20 -20.73
C GLY A 25 31.21 -5.87 -20.33
N ILE A 26 31.14 -7.19 -20.48
CA ILE A 26 30.01 -8.01 -20.05
C ILE A 26 29.84 -7.90 -18.52
N MET A 27 30.93 -7.95 -17.75
CA MET A 27 30.87 -7.78 -16.29
C MET A 27 30.28 -6.41 -15.89
N VAL A 28 30.71 -5.32 -16.54
CA VAL A 28 30.16 -3.98 -16.28
C VAL A 28 28.69 -3.89 -16.72
N MET A 29 28.34 -4.45 -17.88
CA MET A 29 26.96 -4.47 -18.37
C MET A 29 26.03 -5.23 -17.43
N LEU A 30 26.47 -6.37 -16.88
CA LEU A 30 25.71 -7.13 -15.89
C LEU A 30 25.49 -6.34 -14.59
N LEU A 31 26.50 -5.60 -14.12
CA LEU A 31 26.36 -4.74 -12.94
C LEU A 31 25.36 -3.60 -13.17
N VAL A 32 25.40 -2.96 -14.34
CA VAL A 32 24.44 -1.91 -14.71
C VAL A 32 23.03 -2.49 -14.84
N ALA A 33 22.88 -3.64 -15.50
CA ALA A 33 21.59 -4.32 -15.62
C ALA A 33 21.01 -4.69 -14.25
N TYR A 34 21.85 -5.19 -13.33
CA TYR A 34 21.44 -5.48 -11.96
C TYR A 34 21.02 -4.22 -11.20
N ALA A 35 21.79 -3.14 -11.30
CA ALA A 35 21.45 -1.87 -10.64
C ALA A 35 20.11 -1.32 -11.14
N ILE A 36 19.86 -1.37 -12.45
CA ILE A 36 18.58 -0.95 -13.04
C ILE A 36 17.44 -1.86 -12.58
N ALA A 37 17.64 -3.18 -12.60
CA ALA A 37 16.64 -4.14 -12.12
C ALA A 37 16.29 -3.90 -10.65
N MET A 38 17.29 -3.65 -9.80
CA MET A 38 17.10 -3.35 -8.38
C MET A 38 16.36 -2.02 -8.19
N TRP A 39 16.68 -0.98 -8.96
CA TRP A 39 15.96 0.29 -8.93
C TRP A 39 14.48 0.12 -9.30
N MET A 40 14.19 -0.62 -10.38
CA MET A 40 12.81 -0.92 -10.78
C MET A 40 12.05 -1.72 -9.72
N PHE A 41 12.72 -2.67 -9.07
CA PHE A 41 12.13 -3.47 -7.99
C PHE A 41 11.77 -2.60 -6.78
N LEU A 42 12.71 -1.80 -6.28
CA LEU A 42 12.50 -0.93 -5.11
C LEU A 42 11.41 0.13 -5.35
N THR A 43 11.36 0.69 -6.56
CA THR A 43 10.33 1.68 -6.92
C THR A 43 8.95 1.06 -7.15
N SER A 44 8.88 -0.24 -7.43
CA SER A 44 7.62 -0.98 -7.63
C SER A 44 7.02 -1.52 -6.33
N ALA A 45 7.72 -1.39 -5.20
CA ALA A 45 7.29 -1.95 -3.94
C ALA A 45 5.88 -1.45 -3.54
N PRO A 46 4.97 -2.35 -3.15
CA PRO A 46 3.63 -1.95 -2.70
C PRO A 46 3.73 -1.17 -1.40
N LYS A 47 3.03 -0.03 -1.34
CA LYS A 47 2.91 0.77 -0.12
C LYS A 47 1.67 0.37 0.65
N VAL A 48 1.77 0.25 1.96
CA VAL A 48 0.64 -0.01 2.85
C VAL A 48 0.53 1.15 3.82
N HIS A 49 -0.63 1.79 3.84
CA HIS A 49 -0.95 2.82 4.84
C HIS A 49 -1.90 2.24 5.88
N THR A 50 -1.66 2.57 7.15
CA THR A 50 -2.53 2.16 8.25
C THR A 50 -3.37 3.35 8.70
N ILE A 51 -4.68 3.15 8.81
CA ILE A 51 -5.61 4.10 9.39
C ILE A 51 -6.31 3.47 10.59
N MET A 52 -6.24 4.16 11.73
CA MET A 52 -6.93 3.76 12.94
C MET A 52 -8.31 4.40 12.94
N VAL A 53 -9.36 3.62 13.16
CA VAL A 53 -10.74 4.10 13.18
C VAL A 53 -11.38 3.87 14.55
N SER A 54 -12.39 4.69 14.87
CA SER A 54 -13.18 4.54 16.09
C SER A 54 -14.12 3.34 16.03
N ASP A 55 -14.72 3.10 14.87
CA ASP A 55 -15.68 2.03 14.64
C ASP A 55 -15.43 1.41 13.26
N LEU A 56 -15.24 0.10 13.21
CA LEU A 56 -14.96 -0.63 11.96
C LEU A 56 -16.19 -0.78 11.08
N ASP A 57 -17.38 -0.90 11.63
CA ASP A 57 -18.61 -1.09 10.86
C ASP A 57 -18.94 0.18 10.07
N ILE A 58 -18.82 1.34 10.74
CA ILE A 58 -19.00 2.65 10.11
C ILE A 58 -17.89 2.93 9.10
N ALA A 59 -16.65 2.55 9.42
CA ALA A 59 -15.55 2.67 8.48
C ALA A 59 -15.77 1.82 7.23
N LYS A 60 -16.27 0.60 7.38
CA LYS A 60 -16.61 -0.30 6.27
C LYS A 60 -17.62 0.33 5.33
N GLU A 61 -18.73 0.84 5.87
CA GLU A 61 -19.77 1.52 5.09
C GLU A 61 -19.20 2.74 4.33
N PHE A 62 -18.35 3.53 5.00
CA PHE A 62 -17.72 4.69 4.39
C PHE A 62 -16.73 4.32 3.26
N TYR A 63 -15.85 3.34 3.48
CA TYR A 63 -14.82 2.97 2.50
C TYR A 63 -15.36 2.14 1.34
N GLU A 64 -16.23 1.15 1.60
CA GLU A 64 -16.81 0.27 0.57
C GLU A 64 -18.05 0.89 -0.08
N GLY A 65 -18.92 1.52 0.71
CA GLY A 65 -20.13 2.14 0.19
C GLY A 65 -19.79 3.46 -0.49
N LEU A 66 -19.43 4.46 0.32
CA LEU A 66 -19.34 5.84 -0.13
C LEU A 66 -18.12 6.08 -1.04
N LEU A 67 -16.93 5.61 -0.64
CA LEU A 67 -15.70 5.74 -1.41
C LEU A 67 -15.51 4.65 -2.48
N SER A 68 -16.33 3.59 -2.43
CA SER A 68 -16.22 2.35 -3.22
C SER A 68 -14.78 2.00 -3.54
N LEU A 69 -14.01 1.83 -2.48
CA LEU A 69 -12.68 1.26 -2.57
C LEU A 69 -12.82 -0.25 -2.85
N PRO A 70 -12.06 -0.80 -3.81
CA PRO A 70 -12.01 -2.23 -4.00
C PRO A 70 -11.47 -2.90 -2.74
N VAL A 71 -12.19 -3.92 -2.27
CA VAL A 71 -11.72 -4.81 -1.20
C VAL A 71 -10.46 -5.50 -1.72
N ALA A 72 -9.39 -5.42 -0.93
CA ALA A 72 -8.14 -6.10 -1.23
C ALA A 72 -8.04 -7.34 -0.34
N ASP A 73 -7.55 -8.44 -0.89
CA ASP A 73 -7.18 -9.58 -0.07
C ASP A 73 -6.02 -9.20 0.83
N VAL A 74 -6.06 -9.67 2.08
CA VAL A 74 -4.97 -9.48 3.04
C VAL A 74 -3.66 -9.92 2.38
N PRO A 75 -2.56 -9.15 2.48
CA PRO A 75 -1.23 -9.60 2.10
C PRO A 75 -0.74 -10.72 3.04
N LEU A 76 -1.43 -11.86 3.05
CA LEU A 76 -1.24 -12.98 3.97
C LEU A 76 0.17 -13.58 3.89
N HIS A 77 0.93 -13.31 2.84
CA HIS A 77 2.24 -13.91 2.63
C HIS A 77 3.37 -13.37 3.53
N TYR A 78 3.20 -12.22 4.20
CA TYR A 78 4.28 -11.64 5.03
C TYR A 78 4.16 -11.90 6.54
N TYR A 79 2.96 -12.22 7.04
CA TYR A 79 2.72 -12.30 8.49
C TYR A 79 2.57 -13.72 9.03
N TYR A 80 2.27 -14.71 8.19
CA TYR A 80 1.98 -16.07 8.65
C TYR A 80 3.18 -17.03 8.72
N ASN A 81 4.39 -16.59 8.35
CA ASN A 81 5.56 -17.47 8.31
C ASN A 81 6.62 -17.22 9.39
N TYR A 82 6.44 -16.25 10.30
CA TYR A 82 7.47 -15.98 11.32
C TYR A 82 7.33 -16.86 12.57
N GLU A 83 6.10 -17.19 12.96
CA GLU A 83 5.82 -18.01 14.16
C GLU A 83 5.94 -19.52 13.88
N GLN A 84 5.72 -19.97 12.63
CA GLN A 84 5.71 -21.39 12.30
C GLN A 84 7.13 -22.01 12.18
N THR A 85 8.20 -21.19 12.10
CA THR A 85 9.57 -21.71 11.96
C THR A 85 10.44 -21.64 13.21
N LEU A 86 10.02 -20.93 14.27
CA LEU A 86 10.78 -20.87 15.54
C LEU A 86 10.30 -21.87 16.61
N GLY A 87 9.15 -22.52 16.43
CA GLY A 87 8.56 -23.43 17.42
C GLY A 87 8.65 -24.94 17.11
N THR A 88 9.14 -25.35 15.94
CA THR A 88 9.02 -26.76 15.50
C THR A 88 10.28 -27.32 14.84
N VAL A 89 11.45 -27.04 15.44
CA VAL A 89 12.63 -27.89 15.20
C VAL A 89 12.38 -29.23 15.90
N GLY A 90 11.74 -30.18 15.21
CA GLY A 90 11.73 -31.59 15.65
C GLY A 90 10.52 -32.47 15.35
N ALA A 91 9.49 -32.01 14.64
CA ALA A 91 8.36 -32.89 14.29
C ALA A 91 8.20 -33.01 12.76
N ASP A 92 8.60 -34.18 12.26
CA ASP A 92 8.47 -34.62 10.87
C ASP A 92 6.97 -34.59 10.43
N PRO A 93 6.60 -33.88 9.34
CA PRO A 93 5.20 -33.63 8.95
C PRO A 93 4.50 -34.84 8.31
N LEU A 94 5.06 -36.03 8.46
CA LEU A 94 4.50 -37.28 7.95
C LEU A 94 3.59 -38.01 8.96
N TYR A 95 3.55 -37.58 10.23
CA TYR A 95 2.81 -38.27 11.30
C TYR A 95 1.39 -37.77 11.59
N PHE A 96 0.92 -36.71 10.92
CA PHE A 96 -0.46 -36.21 11.11
C PHE A 96 -1.46 -36.68 10.05
N SER A 97 -1.10 -37.68 9.24
CA SER A 97 -1.97 -38.19 8.17
C SER A 97 -2.73 -39.46 8.60
N SER A 98 -3.48 -39.42 9.70
CA SER A 98 -4.53 -40.40 9.96
C SER A 98 -5.43 -39.97 11.11
N THR A 99 -6.53 -39.27 10.79
CA THR A 99 -7.90 -39.58 11.26
C THR A 99 -8.88 -38.46 10.90
N THR A 100 -9.89 -38.87 10.12
CA THR A 100 -11.20 -38.20 9.86
C THR A 100 -11.24 -37.16 8.72
N PRO A 101 -12.06 -37.39 7.67
CA PRO A 101 -12.39 -36.36 6.69
C PRO A 101 -13.53 -35.51 7.26
N ALA A 102 -13.20 -34.52 8.08
CA ALA A 102 -14.12 -33.44 8.37
C ALA A 102 -14.02 -32.43 7.23
N ASN A 103 -15.13 -32.27 6.53
CA ASN A 103 -15.41 -31.23 5.55
C ASN A 103 -15.23 -29.85 6.21
N VAL A 104 -13.99 -29.36 6.31
CA VAL A 104 -13.67 -28.00 6.75
C VAL A 104 -13.55 -27.15 5.50
N THR A 105 -14.69 -26.67 5.03
CA THR A 105 -14.77 -25.30 4.52
C THR A 105 -14.09 -24.41 5.55
N ALA A 106 -12.83 -24.06 5.31
CA ALA A 106 -12.07 -23.10 6.10
C ALA A 106 -12.61 -21.69 5.81
N SER A 107 -13.84 -21.47 6.26
CA SER A 107 -14.52 -20.18 6.33
C SER A 107 -15.07 -20.06 7.74
N THR A 108 -14.17 -20.03 8.73
CA THR A 108 -14.51 -19.73 10.12
C THR A 108 -13.51 -18.73 10.67
N ARG A 109 -13.92 -17.46 10.58
CA ARG A 109 -13.75 -16.37 11.57
C ARG A 109 -12.58 -16.55 12.54
N TYR A 110 -11.53 -15.75 12.38
CA TYR A 110 -10.41 -15.71 13.32
C TYR A 110 -10.40 -14.36 14.04
N ASN A 111 -11.04 -14.39 15.21
CA ASN A 111 -11.29 -13.31 16.14
C ASN A 111 -9.99 -12.82 16.80
N GLY A 112 -9.27 -11.91 16.14
CA GLY A 112 -8.12 -11.19 16.67
C GLY A 112 -7.81 -9.98 15.79
N THR A 113 -8.40 -8.83 16.12
CA THR A 113 -8.19 -7.54 15.42
C THR A 113 -8.29 -7.67 13.89
N GLU A 114 -9.44 -8.12 13.38
CA GLU A 114 -9.69 -8.20 11.93
C GLU A 114 -9.74 -6.78 11.34
N GLY A 115 -8.60 -6.28 10.87
CA GLY A 115 -8.51 -5.05 10.11
C GLY A 115 -9.08 -5.22 8.70
N LEU A 116 -9.69 -4.18 8.14
CA LEU A 116 -10.22 -4.17 6.77
C LEU A 116 -9.11 -3.78 5.80
N TRP A 117 -9.05 -4.43 4.65
CA TRP A 117 -8.04 -4.17 3.62
C TRP A 117 -8.67 -3.66 2.35
N TYR A 118 -8.19 -2.50 1.89
CA TYR A 118 -8.69 -1.83 0.69
C TYR A 118 -7.56 -1.45 -0.25
N GLN A 119 -7.84 -1.41 -1.54
CA GLN A 119 -6.90 -0.92 -2.54
C GLN A 119 -7.15 0.57 -2.81
N LEU A 120 -6.20 1.44 -2.43
CA LEU A 120 -6.32 2.89 -2.61
C LEU A 120 -5.87 3.34 -4.01
N LYS A 121 -4.77 2.75 -4.51
CA LYS A 121 -4.20 2.91 -5.87
C LYS A 121 -3.61 1.59 -6.34
N LYS A 122 -3.15 1.48 -7.59
CA LYS A 122 -2.58 0.23 -8.16
C LYS A 122 -1.51 -0.44 -7.27
N ASN A 123 -0.61 0.33 -6.65
CA ASN A 123 0.45 -0.18 -5.77
C ASN A 123 0.33 0.33 -4.33
N THR A 124 -0.87 0.71 -3.89
CA THR A 124 -1.08 1.25 -2.56
C THR A 124 -2.31 0.65 -1.92
N GLN A 125 -2.11 0.02 -0.78
CA GLN A 125 -3.15 -0.58 0.05
C GLN A 125 -3.40 0.26 1.29
N LEU A 126 -4.64 0.20 1.77
CA LEU A 126 -5.12 0.83 2.99
C LEU A 126 -5.53 -0.27 3.95
N HIS A 127 -4.86 -0.32 5.10
CA HIS A 127 -5.19 -1.18 6.20
C HIS A 127 -5.95 -0.38 7.26
N VAL A 128 -7.20 -0.75 7.51
CA VAL A 128 -8.09 -0.08 8.45
C VAL A 128 -8.17 -0.93 9.72
N ILE A 129 -7.75 -0.38 10.84
CA ILE A 129 -7.77 -1.08 12.14
C ILE A 129 -8.58 -0.29 13.16
N SER A 130 -9.26 -0.97 14.07
CA SER A 130 -9.86 -0.31 15.23
C SER A 130 -8.78 0.20 16.18
N GLY A 131 -8.96 1.37 16.78
CA GLY A 131 -8.05 1.86 17.82
C GLY A 131 -8.03 3.37 18.02
N ALA A 132 -8.76 4.15 17.21
CA ALA A 132 -8.84 5.59 17.40
C ALA A 132 -9.95 5.95 18.40
N SER A 133 -9.63 6.84 19.35
CA SER A 133 -10.66 7.45 20.18
C SER A 133 -11.58 8.36 19.36
N TYR A 134 -12.84 8.46 19.78
CA TYR A 134 -13.81 9.40 19.21
C TYR A 134 -13.28 10.83 19.21
N GLY A 135 -13.63 11.58 18.16
CA GLY A 135 -13.24 12.97 17.97
C GLY A 135 -14.06 13.95 18.80
N ARG A 136 -13.85 15.25 18.53
CA ARG A 136 -14.60 16.30 19.23
C ARG A 136 -16.10 16.16 18.95
N LYS A 137 -16.94 16.31 19.98
CA LYS A 137 -18.41 16.13 19.93
C LYS A 137 -18.86 14.69 19.65
N ASN A 138 -18.07 13.69 20.05
CA ASN A 138 -18.38 12.28 19.83
C ASN A 138 -18.51 11.92 18.33
N ASN A 139 -17.79 12.65 17.48
CA ASN A 139 -17.71 12.36 16.06
C ASN A 139 -16.84 11.14 15.82
N GLN A 140 -17.15 10.38 14.77
CA GLN A 140 -16.29 9.29 14.32
C GLN A 140 -14.93 9.85 13.93
N ARG A 141 -13.84 9.14 14.25
CA ARG A 141 -12.50 9.63 14.00
C ARG A 141 -11.61 8.58 13.37
N HIS A 142 -11.00 8.97 12.26
CA HIS A 142 -10.08 8.18 11.48
C HIS A 142 -8.72 8.88 11.52
N VAL A 143 -7.73 8.19 12.06
CA VAL A 143 -6.40 8.73 12.33
C VAL A 143 -5.38 8.01 11.47
N CYS A 144 -4.64 8.75 10.66
CA CYS A 144 -3.55 8.19 9.87
C CYS A 144 -2.22 8.80 10.25
N PHE A 145 -1.17 7.99 10.22
CA PHE A 145 0.20 8.42 10.45
C PHE A 145 0.80 9.13 9.23
N ASP A 146 0.42 8.69 8.03
CA ASP A 146 0.95 9.24 6.78
C ASP A 146 0.02 10.30 6.21
N ARG A 147 0.55 11.50 5.99
CA ARG A 147 -0.13 12.58 5.27
C ARG A 147 -0.59 12.14 3.86
N ASP A 148 0.26 11.41 3.14
CA ASP A 148 0.00 10.91 1.79
C ASP A 148 -1.26 10.03 1.73
N CYS A 149 -1.57 9.30 2.80
CA CYS A 149 -2.78 8.49 2.90
C CYS A 149 -4.03 9.37 2.94
N LEU A 150 -4.02 10.38 3.82
CA LEU A 150 -5.14 11.32 3.98
C LEU A 150 -5.36 12.18 2.73
N GLU A 151 -4.29 12.60 2.06
CA GLU A 151 -4.41 13.32 0.79
C GLU A 151 -5.06 12.45 -0.29
N GLN A 152 -4.70 11.17 -0.38
CA GLN A 152 -5.32 10.24 -1.31
C GLN A 152 -6.80 9.99 -1.01
N ILE A 153 -7.16 9.85 0.27
CA ILE A 153 -8.57 9.76 0.70
C ILE A 153 -9.31 11.04 0.35
N LEU A 154 -8.73 12.22 0.63
CA LEU A 154 -9.33 13.51 0.32
C LEU A 154 -9.58 13.69 -1.18
N MET A 155 -8.62 13.31 -2.04
CA MET A 155 -8.82 13.33 -3.49
C MET A 155 -9.99 12.43 -3.93
N ARG A 156 -10.15 11.25 -3.30
CA ARG A 156 -11.27 10.33 -3.57
C ARG A 156 -12.62 10.91 -3.12
N ILE A 157 -12.63 11.59 -1.98
CA ILE A 157 -13.80 12.31 -1.46
C ILE A 157 -14.21 13.42 -2.42
N GLN A 158 -13.24 14.19 -2.93
CA GLN A 158 -13.46 15.25 -3.90
C GLN A 158 -13.98 14.72 -5.24
N SER A 159 -13.39 13.63 -5.77
CA SER A 159 -13.83 13.05 -7.04
C SER A 159 -15.26 12.51 -6.99
N ARG A 160 -15.70 12.07 -5.80
CA ARG A 160 -17.07 11.62 -5.53
C ARG A 160 -18.03 12.74 -5.11
N ARG A 161 -17.56 14.00 -5.06
CA ARG A 161 -18.36 15.18 -4.71
C ARG A 161 -19.04 15.08 -3.33
N LEU A 162 -18.40 14.41 -2.39
CA LEU A 162 -18.90 14.30 -1.02
C LEU A 162 -18.76 15.65 -0.30
N LYS A 163 -19.61 15.89 0.70
CA LYS A 163 -19.52 17.10 1.52
C LYS A 163 -18.35 16.99 2.48
N PHE A 164 -17.33 17.82 2.29
CA PHE A 164 -16.15 17.87 3.16
C PHE A 164 -15.80 19.30 3.58
N LYS A 165 -15.04 19.43 4.67
CA LYS A 165 -14.49 20.69 5.16
C LYS A 165 -13.08 20.48 5.71
N VAL A 166 -12.09 21.10 5.08
CA VAL A 166 -10.72 21.14 5.61
C VAL A 166 -10.66 22.13 6.78
N ARG A 167 -10.06 21.71 7.90
CA ARG A 167 -9.88 22.53 9.11
C ARG A 167 -8.44 23.04 9.21
N THR A 168 -7.47 22.18 8.94
CA THR A 168 -6.05 22.48 9.10
C THR A 168 -5.28 21.72 8.02
N GLU A 169 -4.27 22.34 7.42
CA GLU A 169 -3.45 21.70 6.39
C GLU A 169 -2.21 21.00 6.93
N LYS A 170 -1.73 21.41 8.12
CA LYS A 170 -0.55 20.86 8.82
C LYS A 170 -0.74 20.92 10.34
N PRO A 171 -0.91 19.79 11.05
CA PRO A 171 -1.22 18.45 10.52
C PRO A 171 -2.55 18.48 9.72
N LEU A 172 -2.65 17.67 8.68
CA LEU A 172 -3.83 17.61 7.82
C LEU A 172 -5.03 17.11 8.64
N ASN A 173 -6.07 17.94 8.73
CA ASN A 173 -7.32 17.62 9.40
C ASN A 173 -8.49 18.11 8.55
N PHE A 174 -9.42 17.21 8.26
CA PHE A 174 -10.65 17.55 7.56
C PHE A 174 -11.81 16.71 8.06
N LEU A 175 -13.02 17.25 7.88
CA LEU A 175 -14.26 16.55 8.16
C LEU A 175 -14.90 16.11 6.86
N VAL A 176 -15.52 14.94 6.88
CA VAL A 176 -16.38 14.46 5.82
C VAL A 176 -17.72 14.04 6.42
N LYS A 177 -18.80 14.30 5.68
CA LYS A 177 -20.13 13.81 6.05
C LYS A 177 -20.44 12.54 5.29
N ASP A 178 -20.95 11.57 6.01
CA ASP A 178 -21.45 10.31 5.48
C ASP A 178 -22.90 10.45 4.97
N ILE A 179 -23.44 9.38 4.39
CA ILE A 179 -24.80 9.33 3.84
C ILE A 179 -25.87 9.54 4.91
N GLU A 180 -25.60 9.08 6.14
CA GLU A 180 -26.44 9.28 7.33
C GLU A 180 -26.20 10.64 8.03
N ASP A 181 -25.54 11.59 7.37
CA ASP A 181 -25.11 12.89 7.90
C ASP A 181 -24.18 12.81 9.13
N ARG A 182 -23.65 11.61 9.43
CA ARG A 182 -22.60 11.38 10.43
C ARG A 182 -21.34 12.13 10.03
N VAL A 183 -20.70 12.79 11.00
CA VAL A 183 -19.44 13.50 10.77
C VAL A 183 -18.27 12.59 11.11
N ILE A 184 -17.43 12.34 10.11
CA ILE A 184 -16.17 11.60 10.26
C ILE A 184 -15.02 12.61 10.20
N GLU A 185 -14.23 12.64 11.26
CA GLU A 185 -13.01 13.43 11.37
C GLU A 185 -11.81 12.62 10.88
N MET A 186 -11.16 13.11 9.84
CA MET A 186 -9.92 12.55 9.29
C MET A 186 -8.76 13.39 9.80
N ALA A 187 -7.83 12.77 10.53
CA ALA A 187 -6.76 13.49 11.21
C ALA A 187 -5.40 12.82 11.00
N GLU A 188 -4.41 13.63 10.62
CA GLU A 188 -3.00 13.26 10.65
C GLU A 188 -2.50 13.26 12.10
N VAL A 189 -1.68 12.28 12.47
CA VAL A 189 -0.96 12.28 13.75
C VAL A 189 0.15 13.32 13.69
N SER A 190 0.06 14.38 14.52
CA SER A 190 1.19 15.28 14.73
C SER A 190 2.22 14.62 15.64
N ASN A 191 3.46 14.51 15.15
CA ASN A 191 4.62 14.15 15.97
C ASN A 191 5.18 15.42 16.64
#